data_AF-A0A966RMT3-F1
#
_entry.id   AF-A0A966RMT3-F1
#
_cell.length_a   1.000
_cell.length_b   1.000
_cell.length_c   1.000
_cell.angle_alpha   90.00
_cell.angle_beta   90.00
_cell.angle_gamma   90.00
#
_symmetry.space_group_name_H-M   'P 1'
#
loop_
_entity.id
_entity.type
_entity.pdbx_description
1 polymer ?
#
loop_
_entity_poly.entity_id
_entity_poly.type
_entity_poly.pdbx_seq_one_letter_code
_entity_poly.pdbx_strand_id
1 'polypeptide(L)'
;MLATAILQSIKAAIENGELPAELSSNRAINEITLERPKNRDHGDYATSIALALAKGAGKAPRQIAEIIANSLKSSEIIERIEIAGPGFINITLVKASQGAVVNSIFAQGEKYGEVKILSGVKINLEFISANPTGPLHLGHTRWAAVGDALARVLIAAGAKVAREFYINDRGNQMDLFGASLAASALGQARPEDGYQGQYIDDLAQEILIKHPEYKDLTGQSANDAFREAGYELQLAQQKEVLDNFGTRFDIWFSERSLHSGDGIDTALATLKSQGHTYEDDGAIWLRTTDFGDDKDRVLVKSGGELTYFSSDTAYYLDKRRRGFDICIYMLGAD
;
A
#
# COMPACT_ATOMS: atom_id res chain seq x y z
N MET A 1 24.51 -8.00 -9.07
CA MET A 1 25.90 -8.03 -9.57
C MET A 1 26.25 -9.40 -10.17
N LEU A 2 26.27 -10.51 -9.41
CA LEU A 2 26.68 -11.81 -9.96
C LEU A 2 25.71 -12.39 -11.02
N ALA A 3 24.40 -12.36 -10.76
CA ALA A 3 23.38 -12.78 -11.74
C ALA A 3 23.45 -11.92 -13.02
N THR A 4 23.72 -10.62 -12.87
CA THR A 4 23.93 -9.68 -13.98
C THR A 4 25.18 -10.05 -14.80
N ALA A 5 26.28 -10.42 -14.16
CA ALA A 5 27.49 -10.87 -14.84
C ALA A 5 27.26 -12.18 -15.61
N ILE A 6 26.53 -13.14 -15.03
CA ILE A 6 26.14 -14.39 -15.71
C ILE A 6 25.26 -14.07 -16.92
N LEU A 7 24.29 -13.16 -16.78
CA LEU A 7 23.45 -12.71 -17.89
C LEU A 7 24.27 -12.10 -19.03
N GLN A 8 25.20 -11.19 -18.70
CA GLN A 8 26.09 -10.57 -19.68
C GLN A 8 26.97 -11.60 -20.39
N SER A 9 27.49 -12.57 -19.64
CA SER A 9 28.26 -13.69 -20.18
C SER A 9 27.46 -14.50 -21.20
N ILE A 10 26.20 -14.84 -20.89
CA ILE A 10 25.31 -15.56 -21.81
C ILE A 10 25.01 -14.72 -23.05
N LYS A 11 24.73 -13.42 -22.90
CA LYS A 11 24.49 -12.52 -24.04
C LYS A 11 25.70 -12.42 -24.96
N ALA A 12 26.90 -12.25 -24.40
CA ALA A 12 28.14 -12.21 -25.17
C ALA A 12 28.39 -13.54 -25.91
N ALA A 13 28.13 -14.68 -25.27
CA ALA A 13 28.24 -15.99 -25.92
C ALA A 13 27.25 -16.16 -27.09
N ILE A 14 26.06 -15.59 -26.99
CA ILE A 14 25.09 -15.54 -28.09
C ILE A 14 25.60 -14.64 -29.23
N GLU A 15 26.05 -13.43 -28.91
CA GLU A 15 26.56 -12.45 -29.87
C GLU A 15 27.79 -12.98 -30.64
N ASN A 16 28.66 -13.73 -29.96
CA ASN A 16 29.84 -14.36 -30.54
C ASN A 16 29.55 -15.68 -31.29
N GLY A 17 28.28 -16.14 -31.32
CA GLY A 17 27.88 -17.38 -31.99
C GLY A 17 28.26 -18.67 -31.26
N GLU A 18 28.72 -18.59 -30.02
CA GLU A 18 29.03 -19.75 -29.17
C GLU A 18 27.76 -20.43 -28.65
N LEU A 19 26.68 -19.65 -28.50
CA LEU A 19 25.34 -20.10 -28.14
C LEU A 19 24.30 -19.64 -29.19
N PRO A 20 23.20 -20.40 -29.42
CA PRO A 20 22.19 -20.03 -30.41
C PRO A 20 21.42 -18.75 -30.05
N ALA A 21 21.07 -17.95 -31.05
CA ALA A 21 20.37 -16.67 -30.89
C ALA A 21 18.97 -16.81 -30.25
N GLU A 22 18.31 -17.95 -30.48
CA GLU A 22 16.98 -18.29 -29.99
C GLU A 22 16.94 -18.36 -28.45
N LEU A 23 18.09 -18.55 -27.80
CA LEU A 23 18.18 -18.53 -26.35
C LEU A 23 17.86 -17.16 -25.75
N SER A 24 17.98 -16.07 -26.50
CA SER A 24 17.70 -14.70 -26.00
C SER A 24 16.28 -14.55 -25.42
N SER A 25 15.33 -15.35 -25.92
CA SER A 25 13.93 -15.38 -25.48
C SER A 25 13.65 -16.45 -24.42
N ASN A 26 14.66 -17.19 -23.97
CA ASN A 26 14.50 -18.25 -22.99
C ASN A 26 14.24 -17.65 -21.60
N ARG A 27 13.10 -18.04 -21.00
CA ARG A 27 12.68 -17.56 -19.68
C ARG A 27 13.75 -17.74 -18.60
N ALA A 28 14.54 -18.82 -18.65
CA ALA A 28 15.59 -19.08 -17.69
C ALA A 28 16.69 -17.99 -17.66
N ILE A 29 16.88 -17.25 -18.76
CA ILE A 29 17.84 -16.13 -18.81
C ILE A 29 17.34 -14.93 -18.01
N ASN A 30 16.03 -14.71 -17.95
CA ASN A 30 15.42 -13.60 -17.20
C ASN A 30 15.26 -13.92 -15.70
N GLU A 31 15.33 -15.20 -15.34
CA GLU A 31 15.14 -15.71 -13.98
C GLU A 31 16.39 -16.48 -13.51
N ILE A 32 17.60 -15.93 -13.72
CA ILE A 32 18.84 -16.59 -13.26
C ILE A 32 18.83 -16.70 -11.73
N THR A 33 18.69 -17.93 -11.25
CA THR A 33 18.74 -18.24 -9.81
C THR A 33 20.18 -18.46 -9.36
N LEU A 34 20.52 -17.82 -8.25
CA LEU A 34 21.74 -18.06 -7.47
C LEU A 34 21.35 -18.69 -6.14
N GLU A 35 21.87 -19.87 -5.87
CA GLU A 35 21.59 -20.63 -4.65
C GLU A 35 22.82 -20.67 -3.74
N ARG A 36 22.60 -20.87 -2.44
CA ARG A 36 23.68 -21.18 -1.49
C ARG A 36 23.97 -22.68 -1.55
N PRO A 37 25.19 -23.13 -1.88
CA PRO A 37 25.53 -24.54 -1.88
C PRO A 37 25.35 -25.17 -0.49
N LYS A 38 24.86 -26.41 -0.43
CA LYS A 38 24.74 -27.15 0.84
C LYS A 38 26.10 -27.46 1.47
N ASN A 39 27.13 -27.69 0.64
CA ASN A 39 28.52 -27.85 1.08
C ASN A 39 29.30 -26.55 0.85
N ARG A 40 29.93 -26.01 1.89
CA ARG A 40 30.72 -24.77 1.82
C ARG A 40 31.96 -24.89 0.93
N ASP A 41 32.46 -26.11 0.68
CA ASP A 41 33.58 -26.34 -0.23
C ASP A 41 33.23 -26.02 -1.69
N HIS A 42 31.93 -26.00 -2.02
CA HIS A 42 31.40 -25.67 -3.34
C HIS A 42 31.20 -24.15 -3.54
N GLY A 43 31.87 -23.32 -2.75
CA GLY A 43 31.87 -21.87 -2.89
C GLY A 43 30.70 -21.16 -2.22
N ASP A 44 30.56 -19.87 -2.52
CA ASP A 44 29.56 -18.98 -1.92
C ASP A 44 28.20 -19.09 -2.59
N TYR A 45 28.18 -19.27 -3.91
CA TYR A 45 26.98 -19.34 -4.74
C TYR A 45 27.11 -20.46 -5.76
N ALA A 46 25.98 -21.06 -6.13
CA ALA A 46 25.89 -21.96 -7.27
C ALA A 46 24.74 -21.57 -8.20
N THR A 47 24.87 -21.91 -9.48
CA THR A 47 23.77 -21.80 -10.44
C THR A 47 23.69 -23.04 -11.32
N SER A 48 22.46 -23.41 -11.66
CA SER A 48 22.14 -24.51 -12.57
C SER A 48 21.77 -24.02 -13.98
N ILE A 49 22.01 -22.73 -14.29
CA ILE A 49 21.58 -22.09 -15.54
C ILE A 49 22.03 -22.87 -16.79
N ALA A 50 23.22 -23.47 -16.78
CA ALA A 50 23.72 -24.26 -17.89
C ALA A 50 22.86 -25.50 -18.18
N LEU A 51 22.26 -26.12 -17.15
CA LEU A 51 21.31 -27.22 -17.30
C LEU A 51 20.00 -26.74 -17.93
N ALA A 52 19.51 -25.57 -17.50
CA ALA A 52 18.29 -24.99 -18.04
C ALA A 52 18.43 -24.61 -19.53
N LEU A 53 19.62 -24.16 -19.95
CA LEU A 53 19.89 -23.75 -21.32
C LEU A 53 20.23 -24.92 -22.26
N ALA A 54 20.65 -26.09 -21.75
CA ALA A 54 21.14 -27.23 -22.53
C ALA A 54 20.24 -27.65 -23.70
N LYS A 55 18.94 -27.84 -23.43
CA LYS A 55 17.98 -28.26 -24.45
C LYS A 55 17.83 -27.23 -25.58
N GLY A 56 17.72 -25.95 -25.22
CA GLY A 56 17.56 -24.87 -26.19
C GLY A 56 18.86 -24.57 -26.96
N ALA A 57 20.01 -24.82 -26.33
CA ALA A 57 21.33 -24.62 -26.95
C ALA A 57 21.74 -25.76 -27.88
N GLY A 58 21.10 -26.94 -27.77
CA GLY A 58 21.54 -28.15 -28.47
C GLY A 58 22.94 -28.62 -28.05
N LYS A 59 23.39 -28.25 -26.84
CA LYS A 59 24.74 -28.54 -26.31
C LYS A 59 24.67 -29.27 -24.98
N ALA A 60 25.72 -30.01 -24.64
CA ALA A 60 25.81 -30.63 -23.32
C ALA A 60 25.87 -29.53 -22.24
N PRO A 61 25.16 -29.66 -21.11
CA PRO A 61 25.14 -28.60 -20.10
C PRO A 61 26.53 -28.21 -19.60
N ARG A 62 27.45 -29.17 -19.51
CA ARG A 62 28.84 -28.92 -19.14
C ARG A 62 29.58 -27.98 -20.11
N GLN A 63 29.31 -28.08 -21.41
CA GLN A 63 29.90 -27.17 -22.41
C GLN A 63 29.38 -25.75 -22.25
N ILE A 64 28.10 -25.59 -21.93
CA ILE A 64 27.49 -24.28 -21.66
C ILE A 64 28.06 -23.70 -20.36
N ALA A 65 28.22 -24.54 -19.33
CA ALA A 65 28.86 -24.14 -18.08
C ALA A 65 30.30 -23.67 -18.30
N GLU A 66 31.06 -24.33 -19.19
CA GLU A 66 32.42 -23.94 -19.56
C GLU A 66 32.47 -22.58 -20.28
N ILE A 67 31.56 -22.34 -21.23
CA ILE A 67 31.42 -21.05 -21.92
C ILE A 67 31.19 -19.93 -20.90
N ILE A 68 30.20 -20.10 -20.03
CA ILE A 68 29.84 -19.12 -19.01
C ILE A 68 31.01 -18.93 -18.02
N ALA A 69 31.58 -20.01 -17.51
CA ALA A 69 32.69 -19.96 -16.57
C ALA A 69 33.92 -19.27 -17.14
N ASN A 70 34.26 -19.50 -18.41
CA ASN A 70 35.41 -18.87 -19.07
C ASN A 70 35.22 -17.36 -19.22
N SER A 71 34.03 -16.91 -19.61
CA SER A 71 33.69 -15.49 -19.70
C SER A 71 33.73 -14.79 -18.34
N LEU A 72 33.38 -15.50 -17.26
CA LEU A 72 33.39 -14.97 -15.90
C LEU A 72 34.79 -14.94 -15.24
N LYS A 73 35.81 -15.59 -15.80
CA LYS A 73 37.19 -15.60 -15.24
C LYS A 73 37.83 -14.21 -15.16
N SER A 74 37.41 -13.27 -16.00
CA SER A 74 37.90 -11.88 -15.97
C SER A 74 37.21 -11.02 -14.91
N SER A 75 36.25 -11.57 -14.16
CA SER A 75 35.50 -10.83 -13.15
C SER A 75 36.32 -10.61 -11.88
N GLU A 76 36.53 -9.34 -11.51
CA GLU A 76 37.28 -8.96 -10.30
C GLU A 76 36.59 -9.39 -8.99
N ILE A 77 35.30 -9.77 -9.04
CA ILE A 77 34.53 -10.20 -7.86
C ILE A 77 34.57 -11.71 -7.63
N ILE A 78 35.11 -12.51 -8.57
CA ILE A 78 35.12 -13.97 -8.50
C ILE A 78 36.54 -14.48 -8.25
N GLU A 79 36.73 -15.25 -7.17
CA GLU A 79 38.01 -15.88 -6.83
C GLU A 79 38.17 -17.23 -7.53
N ARG A 80 37.10 -18.03 -7.55
CA ARG A 80 37.13 -19.39 -8.11
C ARG A 80 35.80 -19.73 -8.75
N ILE A 81 35.86 -20.38 -9.92
CA ILE A 81 34.71 -21.01 -10.57
C ILE A 81 35.02 -22.48 -10.74
N GLU A 82 34.08 -23.34 -10.38
CA GLU A 82 34.21 -24.79 -10.48
C GLU A 82 32.94 -25.39 -11.08
N ILE A 83 33.11 -26.29 -12.06
CA ILE A 83 31.98 -26.92 -12.73
C ILE A 83 31.77 -28.33 -12.17
N ALA A 84 30.71 -28.48 -11.38
CA ALA A 84 30.35 -29.72 -10.72
C ALA A 84 29.36 -30.55 -11.55
N GLY A 85 29.60 -31.86 -11.58
CA GLY A 85 28.72 -32.85 -12.21
C GLY A 85 28.34 -32.48 -13.66
N PRO A 86 27.04 -32.49 -14.01
CA PRO A 86 26.59 -32.31 -15.39
C PRO A 86 26.69 -30.87 -15.91
N GLY A 87 26.95 -29.87 -15.04
CA GLY A 87 27.01 -28.46 -15.45
C GLY A 87 26.61 -27.45 -14.37
N PHE A 88 26.65 -27.81 -13.08
CA PHE A 88 26.45 -26.81 -12.02
C PHE A 88 27.68 -25.91 -11.94
N ILE A 89 27.47 -24.60 -11.90
CA ILE A 89 28.56 -23.61 -11.80
C ILE A 89 28.62 -23.15 -10.35
N ASN A 90 29.65 -23.60 -9.64
CA ASN A 90 29.98 -23.21 -8.28
C ASN A 90 30.92 -22.00 -8.32
N ILE A 91 30.61 -20.96 -7.55
CA ILE A 91 31.28 -19.66 -7.59
C ILE A 91 31.72 -19.29 -6.17
N THR A 92 33.02 -19.11 -5.98
CA THR A 92 33.62 -18.53 -4.78
C THR A 92 33.96 -17.07 -5.07
N LEU A 93 33.47 -16.16 -4.24
CA LEU A 93 33.72 -14.74 -4.38
C LEU A 93 35.06 -14.38 -3.72
N VAL A 94 35.74 -13.36 -4.25
CA VAL A 94 36.96 -12.83 -3.61
C VAL A 94 36.61 -12.39 -2.19
N LYS A 95 37.34 -12.84 -1.16
CA LYS A 95 37.08 -12.45 0.25
C LYS A 95 36.95 -10.93 0.45
N ALA A 96 37.69 -10.13 -0.31
CA ALA A 96 37.61 -8.66 -0.31
C ALA A 96 36.23 -8.12 -0.78
N SER A 97 35.50 -8.86 -1.62
CA SER A 97 34.17 -8.46 -2.11
C SER A 97 33.09 -8.52 -1.02
N GLN A 98 33.22 -9.40 -0.01
CA GLN A 98 32.34 -9.39 1.17
C GLN A 98 32.63 -8.17 2.07
N GLY A 99 33.90 -7.77 2.18
CA GLY A 99 34.30 -6.54 2.86
C GLY A 99 33.84 -5.25 2.14
N ALA A 100 33.73 -5.28 0.81
CA ALA A 100 33.26 -4.13 0.03
C ALA A 100 31.80 -3.74 0.34
N VAL A 101 30.94 -4.71 0.66
CA VAL A 101 29.57 -4.43 1.12
C VAL A 101 29.59 -3.77 2.49
N VAL A 102 30.44 -4.23 3.40
CA VAL A 102 30.63 -3.60 4.72
C VAL A 102 31.09 -2.15 4.57
N ASN A 103 32.05 -1.88 3.68
CA ASN A 103 32.49 -0.52 3.36
C ASN A 103 31.35 0.31 2.75
N SER A 104 30.51 -0.27 1.88
CA SER A 104 29.33 0.40 1.33
C SER A 104 28.31 0.74 2.41
N ILE A 105 28.07 -0.16 3.37
CA ILE A 105 27.20 0.07 4.53
C ILE A 105 27.73 1.23 5.36
N PHE A 106 29.03 1.24 5.69
CA PHE A 106 29.63 2.34 6.45
C PHE A 106 29.61 3.67 5.68
N ALA A 107 29.86 3.65 4.37
CA ALA A 107 29.88 4.85 3.54
C ALA A 107 28.47 5.46 3.35
N GLN A 108 27.43 4.62 3.26
CA GLN A 108 26.04 5.06 3.07
C GLN A 108 25.30 5.31 4.39
N GLY A 109 25.74 4.69 5.49
CA GLY A 109 25.16 4.85 6.83
C GLY A 109 23.68 4.48 6.86
N GLU A 110 22.86 5.35 7.45
CA GLU A 110 21.41 5.19 7.55
C GLU A 110 20.69 5.09 6.20
N LYS A 111 21.33 5.55 5.11
CA LYS A 111 20.78 5.51 3.75
C LYS A 111 21.09 4.21 3.02
N TYR A 112 21.83 3.29 3.64
CA TYR A 112 22.10 2.01 3.02
C TYR A 112 20.79 1.26 2.75
N GLY A 113 20.60 0.83 1.50
CA GLY A 113 19.38 0.18 1.04
C GLY A 113 18.33 1.14 0.47
N GLU A 114 18.53 2.46 0.59
CA GLU A 114 17.74 3.41 -0.18
C GLU A 114 18.07 3.30 -1.67
N VAL A 115 17.04 3.27 -2.51
CA VAL A 115 17.15 3.22 -3.97
C VAL A 115 16.29 4.31 -4.59
N LYS A 116 16.47 4.55 -5.89
CA LYS A 116 15.72 5.59 -6.62
C LYS A 116 14.77 5.01 -7.68
N ILE A 117 14.35 3.76 -7.51
CA ILE A 117 13.52 3.05 -8.50
C ILE A 117 12.13 3.67 -8.65
N LEU A 118 11.61 4.33 -7.61
CA LEU A 118 10.35 5.07 -7.62
C LEU A 118 10.53 6.60 -7.65
N SER A 119 11.72 7.09 -8.05
CA SER A 119 11.98 8.53 -8.07
C SER A 119 11.02 9.24 -9.03
N GLY A 120 10.38 10.31 -8.52
CA GLY A 120 9.39 11.09 -9.26
C GLY A 120 7.95 10.60 -9.12
N VAL A 121 7.74 9.39 -8.58
CA VAL A 121 6.40 8.84 -8.36
C VAL A 121 5.80 9.41 -7.07
N LYS A 122 4.59 9.95 -7.16
CA LYS A 122 3.78 10.40 -6.02
C LYS A 122 2.76 9.33 -5.67
N ILE A 123 2.78 8.87 -4.41
CA ILE A 123 1.92 7.80 -3.92
C ILE A 123 1.04 8.34 -2.80
N ASN A 124 -0.26 8.14 -2.91
CA ASN A 124 -1.17 8.22 -1.78
C ASN A 124 -1.27 6.84 -1.13
N LEU A 125 -1.01 6.74 0.16
CA LEU A 125 -1.18 5.52 0.93
C LEU A 125 -2.22 5.74 2.02
N GLU A 126 -3.41 5.16 1.83
CA GLU A 126 -4.51 5.23 2.77
C GLU A 126 -4.59 3.97 3.64
N PHE A 127 -4.74 4.17 4.95
CA PHE A 127 -4.89 3.07 5.92
C PHE A 127 -5.59 3.53 7.20
N ILE A 128 -6.07 2.55 7.98
CA ILE A 128 -6.89 2.69 9.20
C ILE A 128 -8.33 3.12 8.92
N SER A 129 -8.53 4.29 8.32
CA SER A 129 -9.82 4.84 7.89
C SER A 129 -10.99 4.54 8.86
N ALA A 130 -10.90 5.08 10.08
CA ALA A 130 -11.82 4.74 11.17
C ALA A 130 -12.84 5.85 11.48
N ASN A 131 -13.95 5.44 12.06
CA ASN A 131 -15.02 6.35 12.48
C ASN A 131 -14.58 7.07 13.77
N PRO A 132 -14.82 8.38 13.91
CA PRO A 132 -14.48 9.13 15.12
C PRO A 132 -15.57 8.98 16.21
N THR A 133 -16.09 7.76 16.37
CA THR A 133 -17.14 7.42 17.35
C THR A 133 -16.65 6.55 18.50
N GLY A 134 -15.35 6.24 18.52
CA GLY A 134 -14.74 5.47 19.58
C GLY A 134 -13.22 5.39 19.50
N PRO A 135 -12.58 4.90 20.58
CA PRO A 135 -11.13 4.78 20.64
C PRO A 135 -10.60 3.77 19.64
N LEU A 136 -9.37 3.98 19.17
CA LEU A 136 -8.66 2.96 18.40
C LEU A 136 -8.45 1.72 19.26
N HIS A 137 -8.45 0.56 18.61
CA HIS A 137 -8.35 -0.76 19.22
C HIS A 137 -7.30 -1.59 18.49
N LEU A 138 -6.99 -2.78 18.99
CA LEU A 138 -5.90 -3.62 18.48
C LEU A 138 -5.95 -3.88 16.96
N GLY A 139 -7.15 -4.04 16.39
CA GLY A 139 -7.33 -4.13 14.93
C GLY A 139 -6.74 -2.94 14.16
N HIS A 140 -6.94 -1.72 14.64
CA HIS A 140 -6.36 -0.50 14.05
C HIS A 140 -4.84 -0.45 14.19
N THR A 141 -4.29 -0.99 15.29
CA THR A 141 -2.85 -1.05 15.53
C THR A 141 -2.11 -1.87 14.47
N ARG A 142 -2.70 -2.97 13.99
CA ARG A 142 -2.15 -3.74 12.87
C ARG A 142 -1.99 -2.86 11.63
N TRP A 143 -3.04 -2.12 11.27
CA TRP A 143 -3.02 -1.25 10.10
C TRP A 143 -2.03 -0.09 10.27
N ALA A 144 -1.96 0.50 11.46
CA ALA A 144 -0.99 1.55 11.78
C ALA A 144 0.45 1.08 11.54
N ALA A 145 0.81 -0.12 12.03
CA ALA A 145 2.15 -0.67 11.89
C ALA A 145 2.47 -1.04 10.42
N VAL A 146 1.58 -1.75 9.73
CA VAL A 146 1.85 -2.21 8.36
C VAL A 146 1.84 -1.04 7.38
N GLY A 147 0.88 -0.11 7.52
CA GLY A 147 0.78 1.06 6.63
C GLY A 147 1.98 1.99 6.77
N ASP A 148 2.40 2.29 8.01
CA ASP A 148 3.58 3.14 8.20
C ASP A 148 4.87 2.46 7.72
N ALA A 149 5.04 1.15 7.95
CA ALA A 149 6.18 0.40 7.44
C ALA A 149 6.22 0.40 5.91
N LEU A 150 5.08 0.20 5.25
CA LEU A 150 4.97 0.25 3.79
C LEU A 150 5.34 1.65 3.26
N ALA A 151 4.84 2.71 3.89
CA ALA A 151 5.20 4.08 3.52
C ALA A 151 6.72 4.31 3.61
N ARG A 152 7.37 3.85 4.70
CA ARG A 152 8.82 3.97 4.87
C ARG A 152 9.61 3.23 3.79
N VAL A 153 9.18 2.02 3.42
CA VAL A 153 9.82 1.24 2.34
C VAL A 153 9.66 1.93 0.99
N LEU A 154 8.48 2.47 0.69
CA LEU A 154 8.23 3.21 -0.56
C LEU A 154 9.04 4.51 -0.63
N ILE A 155 9.18 5.24 0.49
CA ILE A 155 10.04 6.42 0.60
C ILE A 155 11.51 6.03 0.39
N ALA A 156 11.97 4.96 1.04
CA ALA A 156 13.32 4.44 0.85
C ALA A 156 13.59 3.97 -0.59
N ALA A 157 12.54 3.58 -1.33
CA ALA A 157 12.62 3.28 -2.76
C ALA A 157 12.59 4.52 -3.68
N GLY A 158 12.46 5.72 -3.10
CA GLY A 158 12.57 7.01 -3.77
C GLY A 158 11.23 7.70 -4.10
N ALA A 159 10.10 7.13 -3.69
CA ALA A 159 8.78 7.72 -3.92
C ALA A 159 8.50 8.92 -3.01
N LYS A 160 7.61 9.81 -3.45
CA LYS A 160 6.97 10.82 -2.60
C LYS A 160 5.66 10.26 -2.07
N VAL A 161 5.64 9.81 -0.82
CA VAL A 161 4.45 9.19 -0.21
C VAL A 161 3.72 10.18 0.67
N ALA A 162 2.40 10.29 0.51
CA ALA A 162 1.51 10.93 1.46
C ALA A 162 0.68 9.84 2.16
N ARG A 163 0.76 9.77 3.49
CA ARG A 163 -0.06 8.91 4.34
C ARG A 163 -1.40 9.60 4.58
N GLU A 164 -2.49 8.92 4.28
CA GLU A 164 -3.84 9.47 4.39
C GLU A 164 -4.71 8.66 5.33
N PHE A 165 -5.41 9.37 6.22
CA PHE A 165 -6.46 8.83 7.07
C PHE A 165 -7.79 9.36 6.55
N TYR A 166 -8.69 8.46 6.11
CA TYR A 166 -10.06 8.83 5.77
C TYR A 166 -10.93 8.80 7.02
N ILE A 167 -11.54 9.93 7.35
CA ILE A 167 -12.41 10.09 8.52
C ILE A 167 -13.85 9.86 8.05
N ASN A 168 -14.42 8.72 8.44
CA ASN A 168 -15.83 8.40 8.23
C ASN A 168 -16.70 9.19 9.23
N ASP A 169 -16.73 10.52 9.09
CA ASP A 169 -17.42 11.43 10.01
C ASP A 169 -18.86 11.74 9.60
N ARG A 170 -19.48 10.87 8.81
CA ARG A 170 -20.86 11.01 8.36
C ARG A 170 -21.70 9.76 8.66
N GLY A 171 -23.02 9.94 8.68
CA GLY A 171 -23.99 8.86 8.71
C GLY A 171 -24.50 8.52 10.12
N ASN A 172 -25.39 7.53 10.17
CA ASN A 172 -26.17 7.19 11.36
C ASN A 172 -25.31 6.88 12.60
N GLN A 173 -24.10 6.36 12.41
CA GLN A 173 -23.20 6.09 13.52
C GLN A 173 -22.78 7.37 14.26
N MET A 174 -22.56 8.48 13.55
CA MET A 174 -22.27 9.76 14.19
C MET A 174 -23.49 10.30 14.96
N ASP A 175 -24.69 10.08 14.44
CA ASP A 175 -25.93 10.51 15.10
C ASP A 175 -26.18 9.72 16.38
N LEU A 176 -26.02 8.39 16.32
CA LEU A 176 -26.08 7.51 17.49
C LEU A 176 -25.01 7.83 18.52
N PHE A 177 -23.80 8.19 18.08
CA PHE A 177 -22.72 8.64 18.96
C PHE A 177 -23.08 9.92 19.71
N GLY A 178 -23.56 10.95 19.00
CA GLY A 178 -24.02 12.20 19.61
C GLY A 178 -25.17 11.98 20.59
N ALA A 179 -26.16 11.16 20.22
CA ALA A 179 -27.30 10.82 21.09
C ALA A 179 -26.86 10.06 22.35
N SER A 180 -25.88 9.16 22.24
CA SER A 180 -25.35 8.40 23.38
C SER A 180 -24.58 9.30 24.36
N LEU A 181 -23.77 10.22 23.84
CA LEU A 181 -23.06 11.22 24.63
C LEU A 181 -24.03 12.17 25.34
N ALA A 182 -25.02 12.71 24.62
CA ALA A 182 -26.04 13.58 25.20
C ALA A 182 -26.85 12.87 26.29
N ALA A 183 -27.29 11.64 26.04
CA ALA A 183 -28.02 10.85 27.03
C ALA A 183 -27.19 10.60 28.30
N SER A 184 -25.91 10.22 28.15
CA SER A 184 -24.99 10.06 29.30
C SER A 184 -24.81 11.37 30.08
N ALA A 185 -24.50 12.47 29.38
CA ALA A 185 -24.26 13.78 29.97
C ALA A 185 -25.45 14.31 30.77
N LEU A 186 -26.67 14.05 30.28
CA LEU A 186 -27.92 14.55 30.84
C LEU A 186 -28.59 13.56 31.81
N GLY A 187 -27.95 12.42 32.11
CA GLY A 187 -28.48 11.40 33.02
C GLY A 187 -29.73 10.68 32.49
N GLN A 188 -29.86 10.58 31.17
CA GLN A 188 -30.95 9.91 30.47
C GLN A 188 -30.54 8.49 30.04
N ALA A 189 -31.53 7.66 29.70
CA ALA A 189 -31.25 6.34 29.12
C ALA A 189 -30.65 6.51 27.72
N ARG A 190 -29.53 5.82 27.45
CA ARG A 190 -28.92 5.80 26.11
C ARG A 190 -29.83 5.04 25.12
N PRO A 191 -29.81 5.40 23.82
CA PRO A 191 -30.50 4.64 22.78
C PRO A 191 -30.05 3.17 22.78
N GLU A 192 -30.96 2.22 22.52
CA GLU A 192 -30.64 0.78 22.53
C GLU A 192 -29.58 0.41 21.48
N ASP A 193 -29.65 1.04 20.31
CA ASP A 193 -28.70 0.93 19.20
C ASP A 193 -27.52 1.91 19.32
N GLY A 194 -27.49 2.70 20.38
CA GLY A 194 -26.43 3.64 20.70
C GLY A 194 -25.17 2.98 21.27
N TYR A 195 -24.16 3.81 21.52
CA TYR A 195 -22.89 3.38 22.08
C TYR A 195 -22.99 3.21 23.59
N GLN A 196 -22.66 2.01 24.07
CA GLN A 196 -22.83 1.61 25.48
C GLN A 196 -21.52 1.57 26.29
N GLY A 197 -20.37 1.80 25.65
CA GLY A 197 -19.08 1.67 26.32
C GLY A 197 -18.83 2.74 27.39
N GLN A 198 -18.00 2.41 28.39
CA GLN A 198 -17.65 3.34 29.49
C GLN A 198 -17.04 4.66 28.99
N TYR A 199 -16.30 4.60 27.88
CA TYR A 199 -15.69 5.78 27.26
C TYR A 199 -16.73 6.86 26.87
N ILE A 200 -18.00 6.49 26.66
CA ILE A 200 -19.06 7.48 26.39
C ILE A 200 -19.31 8.36 27.61
N ASP A 201 -19.28 7.80 28.83
CA ASP A 201 -19.40 8.60 30.04
C ASP A 201 -18.20 9.52 30.22
N ASP A 202 -16.99 9.00 29.97
CA ASP A 202 -15.76 9.77 30.11
C ASP A 202 -15.75 10.96 29.14
N LEU A 203 -16.10 10.74 27.87
CA LEU A 203 -16.24 11.78 26.85
C LEU A 203 -17.35 12.77 27.20
N ALA A 204 -18.52 12.29 27.64
CA ALA A 204 -19.64 13.15 28.03
C ALA A 204 -19.25 14.10 29.18
N GLN A 205 -18.52 13.61 30.18
CA GLN A 205 -18.01 14.44 31.27
C GLN A 205 -16.97 15.45 30.77
N GLU A 206 -16.03 15.03 29.91
CA GLU A 206 -15.04 15.96 29.35
C GLU A 206 -15.69 17.08 28.53
N ILE A 207 -16.71 16.75 27.73
CA ILE A 207 -17.50 17.72 26.98
C ILE A 207 -18.18 18.70 27.93
N LEU A 208 -18.82 18.23 29.01
CA LEU A 208 -19.47 19.10 29.99
C LEU A 208 -18.51 19.98 30.80
N ILE A 209 -17.25 19.58 30.95
CA ILE A 209 -16.21 20.43 31.55
C ILE A 209 -15.88 21.60 30.61
N LYS A 210 -15.79 21.34 29.30
CA LYS A 210 -15.48 22.36 28.28
C LYS A 210 -16.69 23.22 27.91
N HIS A 211 -17.88 22.63 27.94
CA HIS A 211 -19.17 23.23 27.56
C HIS A 211 -20.23 23.01 28.66
N PRO A 212 -20.12 23.68 29.82
CA PRO A 212 -21.09 23.51 30.91
C PRO A 212 -22.52 23.85 30.50
N GLU A 213 -22.70 24.76 29.53
CA GLU A 213 -23.98 25.22 28.99
C GLU A 213 -24.76 24.11 28.27
N TYR A 214 -24.10 23.01 27.83
CA TYR A 214 -24.77 21.91 27.14
C TYR A 214 -25.74 21.14 28.06
N LYS A 215 -25.66 21.32 29.38
CA LYS A 215 -26.62 20.73 30.34
C LYS A 215 -28.05 21.23 30.16
N ASP A 216 -28.21 22.42 29.60
CA ASP A 216 -29.52 23.04 29.42
C ASP A 216 -30.12 22.74 28.03
N LEU A 217 -29.36 22.07 27.15
CA LEU A 217 -29.83 21.65 25.83
C LEU A 217 -30.77 20.44 25.95
N THR A 218 -31.70 20.34 24.99
CA THR A 218 -32.66 19.24 24.93
C THR A 218 -32.92 18.77 23.50
N GLY A 219 -33.36 17.53 23.37
CA GLY A 219 -33.73 16.94 22.08
C GLY A 219 -32.61 17.01 21.05
N GLN A 220 -32.95 17.32 19.80
CA GLN A 220 -32.01 17.33 18.70
C GLN A 220 -30.86 18.33 18.88
N SER A 221 -31.12 19.48 19.51
CA SER A 221 -30.08 20.48 19.77
C SER A 221 -28.97 19.95 20.69
N ALA A 222 -29.33 19.13 21.68
CA ALA A 222 -28.35 18.44 22.51
C ALA A 222 -27.57 17.41 21.69
N ASN A 223 -28.27 16.55 20.94
CA ASN A 223 -27.64 15.50 20.14
C ASN A 223 -26.61 16.08 19.15
N ASP A 224 -26.95 17.16 18.45
CA ASP A 224 -26.03 17.81 17.49
C ASP A 224 -24.83 18.43 18.22
N ALA A 225 -25.05 19.15 19.32
CA ALA A 225 -23.96 19.78 20.09
C ALA A 225 -22.97 18.75 20.65
N PHE A 226 -23.48 17.65 21.23
CA PHE A 226 -22.64 16.56 21.73
C PHE A 226 -21.99 15.75 20.61
N ARG A 227 -22.63 15.59 19.44
CA ARG A 227 -22.02 14.96 18.26
C ARG A 227 -20.77 15.72 17.82
N GLU A 228 -20.87 17.04 17.68
CA GLU A 228 -19.75 17.85 17.20
C GLU A 228 -18.62 17.92 18.22
N ALA A 229 -18.92 18.15 19.51
CA ALA A 229 -17.90 18.15 20.55
C ALA A 229 -17.23 16.78 20.73
N GLY A 230 -18.02 15.70 20.65
CA GLY A 230 -17.51 14.33 20.69
C GLY A 230 -16.63 14.00 19.50
N TYR A 231 -17.04 14.40 18.29
CA TYR A 231 -16.24 14.23 17.07
C TYR A 231 -14.84 14.85 17.22
N GLU A 232 -14.78 16.12 17.63
CA GLU A 232 -13.51 16.84 17.78
C GLU A 232 -12.60 16.17 18.80
N LEU A 233 -13.16 15.81 19.96
CA LEU A 233 -12.42 15.15 21.03
C LEU A 233 -11.90 13.79 20.58
N GLN A 234 -12.76 12.98 19.95
CA GLN A 234 -12.38 11.65 19.52
C GLN A 234 -11.32 11.67 18.43
N LEU A 235 -11.46 12.56 17.44
CA LEU A 235 -10.46 12.74 16.40
C LEU A 235 -9.11 13.19 16.98
N ALA A 236 -9.12 14.08 17.98
CA ALA A 236 -7.91 14.52 18.66
C ALA A 236 -7.23 13.36 19.42
N GLN A 237 -8.00 12.55 20.16
CA GLN A 237 -7.49 11.37 20.84
C GLN A 237 -6.91 10.33 19.87
N GLN A 238 -7.60 10.07 18.74
CA GLN A 238 -7.10 9.16 17.70
C GLN A 238 -5.75 9.64 17.13
N LYS A 239 -5.63 10.94 16.83
CA LYS A 239 -4.38 11.56 16.38
C LYS A 239 -3.25 11.38 17.40
N GLU A 240 -3.51 11.65 18.67
CA GLU A 240 -2.53 11.50 19.75
C GLU A 240 -2.08 10.05 19.91
N VAL A 241 -3.02 9.10 19.93
CA VAL A 241 -2.70 7.66 20.04
C VAL A 241 -1.82 7.21 18.88
N LEU A 242 -2.10 7.66 17.66
CA LEU A 242 -1.31 7.32 16.48
C LEU A 242 0.09 7.95 16.51
N ASP A 243 0.20 9.21 16.95
CA ASP A 243 1.50 9.86 17.10
C ASP A 243 2.37 9.16 18.16
N ASN A 244 1.78 8.81 19.30
CA ASN A 244 2.44 8.04 20.35
C ASN A 244 2.85 6.63 19.88
N PHE A 245 2.09 6.03 18.96
CA PHE A 245 2.43 4.76 18.33
C PHE A 245 3.54 4.90 17.27
N GLY A 246 3.89 6.12 16.85
CA GLY A 246 4.90 6.40 15.84
C GLY A 246 4.37 6.42 14.40
N THR A 247 3.05 6.43 14.23
CA THR A 247 2.36 6.51 12.93
C THR A 247 1.83 7.92 12.73
N ARG A 248 2.40 8.66 11.77
CA ARG A 248 1.97 10.03 11.45
C ARG A 248 1.29 10.07 10.10
N PHE A 249 0.20 10.82 10.01
CA PHE A 249 -0.54 11.04 8.76
C PHE A 249 -0.28 12.44 8.23
N ASP A 250 -0.08 12.54 6.92
CA ASP A 250 0.11 13.80 6.21
C ASP A 250 -1.24 14.44 5.88
N ILE A 251 -2.26 13.61 5.67
CA ILE A 251 -3.60 14.03 5.24
C ILE A 251 -4.65 13.35 6.12
N TRP A 252 -5.57 14.18 6.64
CA TRP A 252 -6.76 13.76 7.36
C TRP A 252 -7.98 14.19 6.53
N PHE A 253 -8.53 13.27 5.75
CA PHE A 253 -9.59 13.58 4.78
C PHE A 253 -10.96 13.30 5.40
N SER A 254 -11.83 14.31 5.45
CA SER A 254 -13.16 14.20 6.06
C SER A 254 -14.21 13.82 5.01
N GLU A 255 -15.02 12.80 5.28
CA GLU A 255 -16.17 12.43 4.45
C GLU A 255 -17.18 13.59 4.36
N ARG A 256 -17.42 14.32 5.46
CA ARG A 256 -18.28 15.53 5.44
C ARG A 256 -17.81 16.53 4.39
N SER A 257 -16.49 16.74 4.27
CA SER A 257 -15.94 17.70 3.31
C SER A 257 -16.20 17.30 1.84
N LEU A 258 -16.24 15.99 1.56
CA LEU A 258 -16.57 15.45 0.24
C LEU A 258 -18.03 15.72 -0.13
N HIS A 259 -18.94 15.63 0.84
CA HIS A 259 -20.37 15.83 0.65
C HIS A 259 -20.82 17.29 0.69
N SER A 260 -20.11 18.15 1.41
CA SER A 260 -20.41 19.60 1.43
C SER A 260 -19.84 20.34 0.23
N GLY A 261 -18.88 19.74 -0.48
CA GLY A 261 -18.26 20.30 -1.68
C GLY A 261 -18.97 19.91 -2.97
N ASP A 262 -18.37 20.30 -4.10
CA ASP A 262 -18.81 19.95 -5.46
C ASP A 262 -18.20 18.64 -5.98
N GLY A 263 -17.47 17.90 -5.14
CA GLY A 263 -16.69 16.73 -5.55
C GLY A 263 -17.55 15.64 -6.17
N ILE A 264 -18.72 15.36 -5.58
CA ILE A 264 -19.64 14.33 -6.06
C ILE A 264 -20.29 14.75 -7.37
N ASP A 265 -20.85 15.96 -7.43
CA ASP A 265 -21.45 16.50 -8.65
C ASP A 265 -20.44 16.52 -9.80
N THR A 266 -19.20 16.90 -9.50
CA THR A 266 -18.13 16.93 -10.49
C THR A 266 -17.75 15.54 -10.99
N ALA A 267 -17.68 14.55 -10.10
CA ALA A 267 -17.40 13.16 -10.48
C ALA A 267 -18.51 12.59 -11.36
N LEU A 268 -19.77 12.79 -10.98
CA LEU A 268 -20.94 12.38 -11.76
C LEU A 268 -20.96 13.05 -13.14
N ALA A 269 -20.72 14.37 -13.21
CA ALA A 269 -20.65 15.10 -14.46
C ALA A 269 -19.51 14.61 -15.36
N THR A 270 -18.35 14.30 -14.78
CA THR A 270 -17.20 13.76 -15.51
C THR A 270 -17.55 12.41 -16.15
N LEU A 271 -18.08 11.47 -15.36
CA LEU A 271 -18.48 10.15 -15.87
C LEU A 271 -19.58 10.24 -16.94
N LYS A 272 -20.56 11.14 -16.74
CA LYS A 272 -21.62 11.39 -17.73
C LYS A 272 -21.05 11.93 -19.03
N SER A 273 -20.11 12.88 -18.97
CA SER A 273 -19.47 13.46 -20.17
C SER A 273 -18.65 12.43 -20.96
N GLN A 274 -18.14 11.40 -20.30
CA GLN A 274 -17.39 10.30 -20.92
C GLN A 274 -18.29 9.16 -21.42
N GLY A 275 -19.61 9.24 -21.19
CA GLY A 275 -20.56 8.22 -21.62
C GLY A 275 -20.61 6.98 -20.73
N HIS A 276 -20.01 7.03 -19.54
CA HIS A 276 -19.94 5.88 -18.61
C HIS A 276 -21.12 5.78 -17.65
N THR A 277 -22.09 6.70 -17.73
CA THR A 277 -23.33 6.62 -16.93
C THR A 277 -24.56 6.52 -17.79
N TYR A 278 -25.63 5.94 -17.25
CA TYR A 278 -26.97 5.98 -17.84
C TYR A 278 -28.05 6.10 -16.77
N GLU A 279 -29.23 6.52 -17.19
CA GLU A 279 -30.42 6.59 -16.33
C GLU A 279 -31.32 5.40 -16.63
N ASP A 280 -31.78 4.70 -15.59
CA ASP A 280 -32.74 3.60 -15.69
C ASP A 280 -33.55 3.50 -14.39
N ASP A 281 -34.87 3.33 -14.53
CA ASP A 281 -35.86 3.34 -13.44
C ASP A 281 -35.70 4.50 -12.44
N GLY A 282 -35.39 5.70 -12.96
CA GLY A 282 -35.16 6.91 -12.17
C GLY A 282 -33.84 6.94 -11.39
N ALA A 283 -33.02 5.89 -11.47
CA ALA A 283 -31.69 5.82 -10.88
C ALA A 283 -30.59 6.16 -11.91
N ILE A 284 -29.44 6.65 -11.43
CA ILE A 284 -28.24 6.85 -12.24
C ILE A 284 -27.29 5.68 -12.00
N TRP A 285 -26.92 4.99 -13.07
CA TRP A 285 -26.07 3.81 -13.09
C TRP A 285 -24.72 4.11 -13.74
N LEU A 286 -23.66 3.47 -13.23
CA LEU A 286 -22.33 3.43 -13.80
C LEU A 286 -22.15 2.13 -14.61
N ARG A 287 -21.70 2.26 -15.86
CA ARG A 287 -21.41 1.14 -16.78
C ARG A 287 -20.13 0.40 -16.41
N THR A 288 -20.10 -0.24 -15.25
CA THR A 288 -18.91 -0.98 -14.80
C THR A 288 -18.71 -2.28 -15.57
N THR A 289 -19.77 -2.84 -16.17
CA THR A 289 -19.67 -4.05 -17.02
C THR A 289 -18.80 -3.84 -18.27
N ASP A 290 -18.73 -2.61 -18.80
CA ASP A 290 -17.79 -2.25 -19.88
C ASP A 290 -16.32 -2.46 -19.49
N PHE A 291 -16.04 -2.54 -18.19
CA PHE A 291 -14.70 -2.71 -17.60
C PHE A 291 -14.52 -4.05 -16.88
N GLY A 292 -15.43 -5.01 -17.07
CA GLY A 292 -15.31 -6.38 -16.58
C GLY A 292 -15.91 -6.65 -15.20
N ASP A 293 -16.71 -5.73 -14.66
CA ASP A 293 -17.50 -5.97 -13.45
C ASP A 293 -18.70 -6.90 -13.72
N ASP A 294 -19.26 -7.53 -12.68
CA ASP A 294 -20.35 -8.52 -12.83
C ASP A 294 -21.70 -7.87 -13.18
N LYS A 295 -21.90 -6.64 -12.72
CA LYS A 295 -23.07 -5.82 -12.99
C LYS A 295 -22.75 -4.33 -12.85
N ASP A 296 -23.54 -3.52 -13.52
CA ASP A 296 -23.49 -2.07 -13.40
C ASP A 296 -23.83 -1.63 -11.97
N ARG A 297 -23.21 -0.54 -11.53
CA ARG A 297 -23.32 -0.06 -10.14
C ARG A 297 -24.19 1.18 -10.08
N VAL A 298 -25.12 1.21 -9.13
CA VAL A 298 -25.95 2.39 -8.89
C VAL A 298 -25.10 3.48 -8.23
N LEU A 299 -25.05 4.66 -8.84
CA LEU A 299 -24.44 5.86 -8.27
C LEU A 299 -25.47 6.66 -7.45
N VAL A 300 -26.65 6.87 -8.04
CA VAL A 300 -27.76 7.61 -7.42
C VAL A 300 -29.00 6.75 -7.49
N LYS A 301 -29.65 6.49 -6.34
CA LYS A 301 -30.91 5.74 -6.29
C LYS A 301 -32.04 6.55 -6.92
N SER A 302 -33.16 5.89 -7.20
CA SER A 302 -34.37 6.52 -7.75
C SER A 302 -34.96 7.64 -6.88
N GLY A 303 -34.70 7.63 -5.57
CA GLY A 303 -35.08 8.70 -4.65
C GLY A 303 -34.11 9.90 -4.61
N GLY A 304 -33.05 9.92 -5.42
CA GLY A 304 -32.01 10.95 -5.41
C GLY A 304 -30.90 10.75 -4.36
N GLU A 305 -31.02 9.73 -3.51
CA GLU A 305 -29.98 9.38 -2.53
C GLU A 305 -28.71 8.86 -3.21
N LEU A 306 -27.56 9.37 -2.77
CA LEU A 306 -26.25 8.88 -3.18
C LEU A 306 -25.96 7.51 -2.58
N THR A 307 -25.30 6.65 -3.36
CA THR A 307 -24.73 5.38 -2.87
C THR A 307 -23.27 5.57 -2.43
N TYR A 308 -22.70 4.57 -1.77
CA TYR A 308 -21.27 4.57 -1.44
C TYR A 308 -20.40 4.65 -2.71
N PHE A 309 -20.83 4.06 -3.83
CA PHE A 309 -20.12 4.15 -5.11
C PHE A 309 -19.97 5.60 -5.59
N SER A 310 -20.95 6.46 -5.33
CA SER A 310 -20.83 7.89 -5.65
C SER A 310 -19.74 8.56 -4.83
N SER A 311 -19.71 8.30 -3.51
CA SER A 311 -18.69 8.84 -2.62
C SER A 311 -17.30 8.33 -3.00
N ASP A 312 -17.13 7.02 -3.20
CA ASP A 312 -15.84 6.41 -3.56
C ASP A 312 -15.31 6.93 -4.89
N THR A 313 -16.18 7.11 -5.88
CA THR A 313 -15.79 7.66 -7.19
C THR A 313 -15.31 9.11 -7.04
N ALA A 314 -16.04 9.92 -6.28
CA ALA A 314 -15.67 11.30 -6.02
C ALA A 314 -14.35 11.41 -5.24
N TYR A 315 -14.17 10.54 -4.25
CA TYR A 315 -12.97 10.50 -3.43
C TYR A 315 -11.74 10.03 -4.22
N TYR A 316 -11.90 9.03 -5.08
CA TYR A 316 -10.84 8.63 -6.01
C TYR A 316 -10.43 9.79 -6.93
N LEU A 317 -11.42 10.49 -7.52
CA LEU A 317 -11.15 11.62 -8.41
C LEU A 317 -10.43 12.76 -7.66
N ASP A 318 -10.81 13.03 -6.41
CA ASP A 318 -10.12 13.99 -5.54
C ASP A 318 -8.63 13.62 -5.37
N LYS A 319 -8.31 12.37 -4.99
CA LYS A 319 -6.91 11.92 -4.88
C LYS A 319 -6.15 12.12 -6.20
N ARG A 320 -6.76 11.77 -7.34
CA ARG A 320 -6.13 11.99 -8.65
C ARG A 320 -5.88 13.47 -8.94
N ARG A 321 -6.82 14.36 -8.57
CA ARG A 321 -6.67 15.82 -8.74
C ARG A 321 -5.61 16.42 -7.83
N ARG A 322 -5.39 15.86 -6.64
CA ARG A 322 -4.26 16.19 -5.76
C ARG A 322 -2.90 15.77 -6.34
N GLY A 323 -2.89 15.06 -7.47
CA GLY A 323 -1.71 14.79 -8.28
C GLY A 323 -0.94 13.54 -7.87
N PHE A 324 -1.62 12.57 -7.25
CA PHE A 324 -1.03 11.27 -6.95
C PHE A 324 -1.04 10.37 -8.19
N ASP A 325 0.10 9.75 -8.50
CA ASP A 325 0.28 8.83 -9.62
C ASP A 325 -0.24 7.44 -9.28
N ILE A 326 -0.12 7.04 -8.01
CA ILE A 326 -0.57 5.75 -7.49
C ILE A 326 -1.38 6.01 -6.20
N CYS A 327 -2.55 5.40 -6.10
CA CYS A 327 -3.35 5.37 -4.87
C CYS A 327 -3.35 3.93 -4.34
N ILE A 328 -2.83 3.72 -3.13
CA ILE A 328 -2.82 2.43 -2.44
C ILE A 328 -3.82 2.52 -1.29
N TYR A 329 -4.77 1.58 -1.27
CA TYR A 329 -5.80 1.49 -0.25
C TYR A 329 -5.57 0.24 0.59
N MET A 330 -5.42 0.40 1.89
CA MET A 330 -5.29 -0.71 2.84
C MET A 330 -6.60 -0.89 3.59
N LEU A 331 -7.48 -1.71 3.01
CA LEU A 331 -8.81 -2.01 3.53
C LEU A 331 -8.87 -3.41 4.13
N GLY A 332 -9.99 -3.71 4.79
CA GLY A 332 -10.38 -5.08 5.12
C GLY A 332 -10.42 -5.98 3.87
N ALA A 333 -10.44 -7.30 4.08
CA ALA A 333 -10.53 -8.25 2.97
C ALA A 333 -11.98 -8.45 2.48
N ASP A 334 -12.93 -7.99 3.29
CA ASP A 334 -14.37 -7.89 3.07
C ASP A 334 -14.75 -6.60 2.32
#